data_AF-A0A0Q6UWK4-F1
#
_entry.id   AF-A0A0Q6UWK4-F1
#
_cell.length_a   1.000
_cell.length_b   1.000
_cell.length_c   1.000
_cell.angle_alpha   90.00
_cell.angle_beta   90.00
_cell.angle_gamma   90.00
#
_symmetry.space_group_name_H-M   'P 1'
#
loop_
_entity.id
_entity.type
_entity.pdbx_description
1 polymer ?
#
loop_
_entity_poly.entity_id
_entity_poly.type
_entity_poly.pdbx_seq_one_letter_code
_entity_poly.pdbx_strand_id
1 'polypeptide(L)'
;MFHQLLGQAFLALMLLVCGWALWRGDKPERLAAAAMVAAWIGTSFVLDRRFKDIQWATLGVDFALLVVLIGLSLVFRRRWLLAASGFHLLGVATHGAMIIDPKVQATPYIVALGVWSCATVASLAVGMAALTRSRAAVR
;
A
#
# COMPACT_ATOMS: atom_id res chain seq x y z
N MET A 1 11.31 -10.10 -16.02
CA MET A 1 11.55 -10.97 -14.85
C MET A 1 11.44 -10.22 -13.53
N PHE A 2 12.26 -9.19 -13.25
CA PHE A 2 12.24 -8.50 -11.94
C PHE A 2 10.85 -7.96 -11.53
N HIS A 3 10.13 -7.27 -12.42
CA HIS A 3 8.79 -6.75 -12.13
C HIS A 3 7.74 -7.84 -11.86
N GLN A 4 7.89 -9.05 -12.44
CA GLN A 4 7.00 -10.18 -12.19
C GLN A 4 7.23 -10.76 -10.79
N LEU A 5 8.50 -10.95 -10.42
CA LEU A 5 8.88 -11.40 -9.08
C LEU A 5 8.41 -10.41 -8.01
N LEU A 6 8.56 -9.11 -8.28
CA LEU A 6 8.08 -8.06 -7.39
C LEU A 6 6.55 -8.11 -7.22
N GLY A 7 5.80 -8.32 -8.31
CA GLY A 7 4.34 -8.47 -8.25
C GLY A 7 3.90 -9.69 -7.45
N GLN A 8 4.57 -10.84 -7.60
CA GLN A 8 4.29 -12.05 -6.81
C GLN A 8 4.62 -11.85 -5.33
N ALA A 9 5.76 -11.22 -5.03
CA ALA A 9 6.16 -10.89 -3.67
C ALA A 9 5.16 -9.94 -3.02
N PHE A 10 4.72 -8.91 -3.74
CA PHE A 10 3.68 -8.00 -3.29
C PHE A 10 2.38 -8.73 -2.98
N LEU A 11 1.90 -9.59 -3.88
CA LEU A 11 0.66 -10.35 -3.67
C LEU A 11 0.76 -11.23 -2.41
N ALA A 12 1.85 -11.97 -2.25
CA ALA A 12 2.07 -12.80 -1.08
C ALA A 12 2.09 -11.95 0.20
N LEU A 13 2.82 -10.84 0.19
CA LEU A 13 2.89 -9.91 1.32
C LEU A 13 1.51 -9.33 1.64
N MET A 14 0.77 -8.87 0.64
CA MET A 14 -0.58 -8.29 0.77
C MET A 14 -1.53 -9.29 1.42
N LEU A 15 -1.63 -10.52 0.91
CA LEU A 15 -2.55 -11.52 1.43
C LEU A 15 -2.18 -11.97 2.85
N LEU A 16 -0.90 -12.25 3.10
CA LEU A 16 -0.45 -12.74 4.40
C LEU A 16 -0.59 -11.66 5.48
N VAL A 17 -0.13 -10.44 5.21
CA VAL A 17 -0.11 -9.36 6.21
C VAL A 17 -1.51 -8.81 6.44
N CYS A 18 -2.28 -8.53 5.38
CA CYS A 18 -3.65 -8.05 5.56
C CYS A 18 -4.54 -9.13 6.17
N GLY A 19 -4.39 -10.39 5.76
CA GLY A 19 -5.09 -11.52 6.39
C GLY A 19 -4.77 -11.64 7.89
N TRP A 20 -3.49 -11.53 8.26
CA TRP A 20 -3.07 -11.54 9.65
C TRP A 20 -3.64 -10.36 10.45
N ALA A 21 -3.62 -9.16 9.88
CA ALA A 21 -4.17 -7.96 10.50
C ALA A 21 -5.70 -8.02 10.66
N LEU A 22 -6.43 -8.51 9.65
CA LEU A 22 -7.87 -8.71 9.72
C LEU A 22 -8.24 -9.73 10.81
N TRP A 23 -7.48 -10.82 10.92
CA TRP A 23 -7.75 -11.87 11.90
C TRP A 23 -7.39 -11.42 13.33
N ARG A 24 -6.16 -10.93 13.56
CA ARG A 24 -5.60 -10.71 14.90
C ARG A 24 -5.30 -9.25 15.26
N GLY A 25 -5.39 -8.31 14.32
CA GLY A 25 -5.11 -6.90 14.58
C GLY A 25 -6.11 -6.23 15.52
N ASP A 26 -5.73 -5.09 16.10
CA ASP A 26 -6.68 -4.20 16.76
C ASP A 26 -7.43 -3.38 15.70
N LYS A 27 -8.31 -2.48 16.15
CA LYS A 27 -9.11 -1.60 15.28
C LYS A 27 -8.28 -0.88 14.19
N PRO A 28 -7.14 -0.20 14.47
CA PRO A 28 -6.38 0.48 13.42
C PRO A 28 -5.79 -0.47 12.38
N GLU A 29 -5.25 -1.62 12.80
CA GLU A 29 -4.65 -2.61 11.90
C GLU A 29 -5.71 -3.23 10.99
N ARG A 30 -6.90 -3.56 11.53
CA ARG A 30 -8.03 -4.09 10.75
C ARG A 30 -8.55 -3.09 9.72
N LEU A 31 -8.73 -1.82 10.11
CA LEU A 31 -9.20 -0.77 9.21
C LEU A 31 -8.22 -0.50 8.08
N ALA A 32 -6.92 -0.41 8.39
CA ALA A 32 -5.90 -0.21 7.37
C ALA A 32 -5.81 -1.41 6.41
N ALA A 33 -5.84 -2.64 6.94
CA ALA A 33 -5.82 -3.84 6.11
C ALA A 33 -7.04 -3.92 5.17
N ALA A 34 -8.24 -3.62 5.68
CA ALA A 34 -9.45 -3.57 4.86
C ALA A 34 -9.35 -2.52 3.75
N ALA A 35 -8.84 -1.32 4.08
CA ALA A 35 -8.64 -0.27 3.09
C ALA A 35 -7.60 -0.65 2.02
N MET A 36 -6.48 -1.26 2.41
CA MET A 36 -5.44 -1.74 1.49
C MET A 36 -5.97 -2.83 0.54
N VAL A 37 -6.74 -3.79 1.07
CA VAL A 37 -7.38 -4.84 0.25
C VAL A 37 -8.41 -4.25 -0.70
N ALA A 38 -9.26 -3.34 -0.22
CA ALA A 38 -10.25 -2.66 -1.06
C ALA A 38 -9.60 -1.86 -2.18
N ALA A 39 -8.52 -1.12 -1.89
CA ALA A 39 -7.76 -0.39 -2.89
C ALA A 39 -7.10 -1.33 -3.91
N TRP A 40 -6.49 -2.44 -3.48
CA TRP A 40 -5.90 -3.44 -4.38
C TRP A 40 -6.93 -4.05 -5.33
N ILE A 41 -8.11 -4.40 -4.81
CA ILE A 41 -9.24 -4.89 -5.61
C ILE A 41 -9.72 -3.80 -6.58
N GLY A 42 -9.92 -2.58 -6.09
CA GLY A 42 -10.34 -1.43 -6.89
C GLY A 42 -9.40 -1.15 -8.06
N THR A 43 -8.10 -1.11 -7.79
CA THR A 43 -7.05 -0.95 -8.81
C THR A 43 -7.12 -2.05 -9.86
N SER A 44 -7.37 -3.31 -9.46
CA SER A 44 -7.48 -4.43 -10.40
C SER A 44 -8.62 -4.27 -11.42
N PHE A 45 -9.68 -3.53 -11.08
CA PHE A 45 -10.79 -3.23 -11.99
C PHE A 45 -10.53 -2.03 -12.91
N VAL A 46 -9.74 -1.05 -12.46
CA VAL A 46 -9.55 0.21 -13.18
C VAL A 46 -8.21 0.32 -13.92
N LEU A 47 -7.28 -0.60 -13.67
CA LEU A 47 -5.96 -0.60 -14.26
C LEU A 47 -6.00 -0.84 -15.79
N ASP A 48 -5.47 0.10 -16.57
CA ASP A 48 -5.22 -0.12 -18.00
C ASP A 48 -3.89 -0.86 -18.19
N ARG A 49 -3.99 -2.15 -18.52
CA ARG A 49 -2.85 -3.06 -18.72
C ARG A 49 -1.98 -2.71 -19.93
N ARG A 50 -2.41 -1.80 -20.79
CA ARG A 50 -1.61 -1.35 -21.94
C ARG A 50 -0.54 -0.34 -21.52
N PHE A 51 -0.73 0.33 -20.37
CA PHE A 51 0.16 1.39 -19.86
C PHE A 51 0.54 2.43 -20.93
N LYS A 52 -0.39 2.74 -21.84
CA LYS A 52 -0.17 3.70 -22.93
C LYS A 52 -0.41 5.15 -22.51
N ASP A 53 -1.30 5.33 -21.52
CA ASP A 53 -1.71 6.62 -21.00
C ASP A 53 -1.57 6.66 -19.46
N ILE A 54 -1.65 7.88 -18.93
CA ILE A 54 -1.68 8.14 -17.48
C ILE A 54 -2.81 7.35 -16.83
N GLN A 55 -2.50 6.63 -15.76
CA GLN A 55 -3.44 5.76 -15.06
C GLN A 55 -4.36 6.54 -14.10
N TRP A 56 -5.15 7.49 -14.63
CA TRP A 56 -5.97 8.42 -13.83
C TRP A 56 -6.90 7.74 -12.82
N ALA A 57 -7.54 6.64 -13.22
CA ALA A 57 -8.43 5.90 -12.33
C ALA A 57 -7.66 5.22 -11.20
N THR A 58 -6.49 4.63 -11.49
CA THR A 58 -5.59 4.05 -10.49
C THR A 58 -5.07 5.12 -9.53
N LEU A 59 -4.68 6.29 -10.04
CA LEU A 59 -4.30 7.44 -9.21
C LEU A 59 -5.44 7.83 -8.25
N GLY A 60 -6.68 7.86 -8.73
CA GLY A 60 -7.85 8.12 -7.88
C GLY A 60 -7.98 7.13 -6.72
N VAL A 61 -7.79 5.83 -7.00
CA VAL A 61 -7.81 4.77 -5.97
C VAL A 61 -6.66 4.95 -4.97
N ASP A 62 -5.45 5.20 -5.46
CA ASP A 62 -4.26 5.38 -4.61
C ASP A 62 -4.40 6.64 -3.74
N PHE A 63 -4.95 7.73 -4.28
CA PHE A 63 -5.20 8.95 -3.54
C PHE A 63 -6.25 8.76 -2.45
N ALA A 64 -7.33 8.02 -2.74
CA ALA A 64 -8.35 7.68 -1.74
C ALA A 64 -7.75 6.85 -0.59
N LEU A 65 -6.94 5.84 -0.91
CA LEU A 65 -6.23 5.06 0.10
C LEU A 65 -5.26 5.93 0.91
N LEU A 66 -4.55 6.86 0.28
CA LEU A 66 -3.66 7.79 0.96
C LEU A 66 -4.40 8.60 2.02
N VAL A 67 -5.55 9.19 1.66
CA VAL A 67 -6.39 9.96 2.59
C VAL A 67 -6.83 9.10 3.78
N VAL A 68 -7.22 7.84 3.53
CA VAL A 68 -7.60 6.90 4.59
C VAL A 68 -6.41 6.62 5.52
N LEU A 69 -5.23 6.30 4.98
CA LEU A 69 -4.05 6.00 5.79
C LEU A 69 -3.61 7.21 6.62
N ILE A 70 -3.61 8.42 6.03
CA ILE A 70 -3.33 9.66 6.75
C ILE A 70 -4.35 9.86 7.86
N GLY A 71 -5.65 9.75 7.57
CA GLY A 71 -6.71 9.88 8.56
C GLY A 71 -6.55 8.91 9.73
N LEU A 72 -6.28 7.63 9.45
CA LEU A 72 -5.97 6.63 10.47
C LEU A 72 -4.72 7.00 11.27
N SER A 73 -3.68 7.51 10.61
CA SER A 73 -2.43 7.92 11.29
C SER A 73 -2.66 9.05 12.30
N LEU A 74 -3.53 10.01 11.96
CA LEU A 74 -3.90 11.13 12.84
C LEU A 74 -4.79 10.68 14.00
N VAL A 75 -5.73 9.77 13.76
CA VAL A 75 -6.68 9.28 14.79
C VAL A 75 -6.00 8.35 15.79
N PHE A 76 -5.25 7.35 15.31
CA PHE A 76 -4.72 6.28 16.16
C PHE A 76 -3.26 6.50 16.59
N ARG A 77 -2.55 7.46 15.98
CA ARG A 77 -1.17 7.87 16.33
C ARG A 77 -0.17 6.70 16.40
N ARG A 78 -0.38 5.64 15.61
CA ARG A 78 0.56 4.52 15.49
C ARG A 78 1.70 4.91 14.54
N ARG A 79 2.95 4.74 14.95
CA ARG A 79 4.14 5.07 14.12
C ARG A 79 4.13 4.32 12.77
N TRP A 80 3.64 3.09 12.76
CA TRP A 80 3.55 2.28 11.54
C TRP A 80 2.55 2.84 10.52
N LEU A 81 1.48 3.50 10.97
CA LEU A 81 0.51 4.17 10.07
C LEU A 81 1.12 5.39 9.38
N LEU A 82 1.95 6.15 10.10
CA LEU A 82 2.67 7.27 9.50
C LEU A 82 3.65 6.78 8.44
N ALA A 83 4.40 5.71 8.72
CA ALA A 83 5.29 5.08 7.75
C ALA A 83 4.51 4.56 6.51
N ALA A 84 3.40 3.86 6.73
CA ALA A 84 2.53 3.38 5.65
C ALA A 84 2.01 4.53 4.77
N SER A 85 1.56 5.63 5.41
CA SER A 85 1.10 6.83 4.70
C SER A 85 2.22 7.46 3.87
N GLY A 86 3.43 7.55 4.42
CA GLY A 86 4.59 8.10 3.72
C GLY A 86 5.00 7.27 2.51
N PHE A 87 5.08 5.95 2.63
CA PHE A 87 5.39 5.10 1.48
C PHE A 87 4.28 5.13 0.43
N HIS A 88 3.02 5.15 0.84
CA HIS A 88 1.90 5.24 -0.10
C HIS A 88 1.86 6.61 -0.80
N LEU A 89 2.24 7.69 -0.11
CA LEU A 89 2.44 9.01 -0.72
C LEU A 89 3.53 8.99 -1.80
N LEU A 90 4.62 8.24 -1.63
CA LEU A 90 5.63 8.06 -2.69
C LEU A 90 5.05 7.34 -3.92
N GLY A 91 4.10 6.42 -3.72
CA GLY A 91 3.32 5.82 -4.81
C GLY A 91 2.49 6.86 -5.56
N VAL A 92 1.74 7.70 -4.84
CA VAL A 92 0.96 8.81 -5.43
C VAL A 92 1.89 9.81 -6.15
N ALA A 93 3.04 10.15 -5.57
CA ALA A 93 4.02 11.02 -6.19
C ALA A 93 4.63 10.42 -7.47
N THR A 94 4.74 9.09 -7.55
CA THR A 94 5.20 8.38 -8.75
C THR A 94 4.23 8.57 -9.93
N HIS A 95 2.91 8.59 -9.68
CA HIS A 95 1.94 9.02 -10.70
C HIS A 95 2.15 10.48 -11.11
N GLY A 96 2.38 11.36 -10.12
CA GLY A 96 2.69 12.77 -10.36
C GLY A 96 3.91 12.96 -11.28
N ALA A 97 4.97 12.19 -11.06
CA ALA A 97 6.16 12.21 -11.92
C ALA A 97 5.84 11.85 -13.38
N MET A 98 4.98 10.84 -13.60
CA MET A 98 4.55 10.43 -14.95
C MET A 98 3.63 11.48 -15.63
N ILE A 99 2.85 12.23 -14.83
CA ILE A 99 2.04 13.35 -15.32
C ILE A 99 2.93 14.52 -15.75
N ILE A 100 3.96 14.83 -14.95
CA ILE A 100 4.87 15.96 -15.19
C ILE A 100 5.81 15.68 -16.37
N ASP A 101 6.36 14.46 -16.45
CA ASP A 101 7.21 14.03 -17.55
C ASP A 101 6.67 12.76 -18.22
N PRO A 102 5.90 12.91 -19.32
CA PRO A 102 5.39 11.79 -20.09
C PRO A 102 6.48 10.91 -20.74
N LYS A 103 7.75 11.31 -20.72
CA LYS A 103 8.87 10.50 -21.22
C LYS A 103 9.31 9.41 -20.24
N VAL A 104 8.81 9.45 -18.99
CA VAL A 104 9.04 8.39 -18.01
C VAL A 104 8.53 7.07 -18.57
N GLN A 105 9.45 6.11 -18.72
CA GLN A 105 9.11 4.80 -19.25
C GLN A 105 8.18 4.04 -18.31
N ALA A 106 7.32 3.18 -18.86
CA ALA A 106 6.39 2.37 -18.07
C ALA A 106 7.10 1.45 -17.04
N THR A 107 8.27 0.91 -17.38
CA THR A 107 9.02 -0.01 -16.52
C THR A 107 9.42 0.60 -15.16
N PRO A 108 10.16 1.73 -15.08
CA PRO A 108 10.51 2.35 -13.80
C PRO A 108 9.26 2.80 -13.02
N TYR A 109 8.21 3.23 -13.71
CA TYR A 109 6.92 3.56 -13.09
C TYR A 109 6.29 2.34 -12.39
N ILE A 110 6.16 1.20 -13.09
CA ILE A 110 5.60 -0.04 -12.53
C ILE A 110 6.47 -0.55 -11.36
N VAL A 111 7.79 -0.52 -11.51
CA VAL A 111 8.72 -0.98 -10.47
C VAL A 111 8.62 -0.11 -9.23
N ALA A 112 8.63 1.22 -9.38
CA ALA A 112 8.48 2.14 -8.26
C ALA A 112 7.16 1.91 -7.51
N LEU A 113 6.03 1.83 -8.22
CA LEU A 113 4.74 1.54 -7.61
C LEU A 113 4.75 0.21 -6.84
N GLY A 114 5.34 -0.84 -7.41
CA GLY A 114 5.49 -2.13 -6.74
C GLY A 114 6.31 -2.04 -5.45
N VAL A 115 7.45 -1.34 -5.48
CA VAL A 115 8.31 -1.15 -4.30
C VAL A 115 7.59 -0.37 -3.20
N TRP A 116 6.92 0.73 -3.54
CA TRP A 116 6.18 1.54 -2.56
C TRP A 116 4.98 0.81 -1.98
N SER A 117 4.30 -0.01 -2.79
CA SER A 117 3.20 -0.85 -2.33
C SER A 117 3.69 -1.92 -1.35
N CYS A 118 4.81 -2.58 -1.64
CA CYS A 118 5.47 -3.51 -0.71
C CYS A 118 5.85 -2.83 0.61
N ALA A 119 6.47 -1.65 0.56
CA ALA A 119 6.87 -0.90 1.74
C ALA A 119 5.67 -0.46 2.61
N THR A 120 4.56 -0.10 1.96
CA THR A 120 3.30 0.25 2.62
C THR A 120 2.72 -0.94 3.39
N VAL A 121 2.64 -2.12 2.77
CA VAL A 121 2.15 -3.34 3.44
C VAL A 121 3.16 -3.82 4.50
N ALA A 122 4.46 -3.73 4.23
CA ALA A 122 5.50 -4.09 5.21
C ALA A 122 5.40 -3.22 6.48
N SER A 123 4.98 -1.96 6.36
CA SER A 123 4.72 -1.10 7.51
C SER A 123 3.60 -1.66 8.40
N LEU A 124 2.51 -2.17 7.82
CA LEU A 124 1.48 -2.89 8.57
C LEU A 124 2.02 -4.16 9.22
N ALA A 125 2.90 -4.92 8.55
CA ALA A 125 3.54 -6.10 9.12
C ALA A 125 4.37 -5.77 10.38
N VAL A 126 5.13 -4.66 10.34
CA VAL A 126 5.86 -4.14 11.51
C VAL A 126 4.89 -3.77 12.63
N GLY A 127 3.78 -3.11 12.30
CA GLY A 127 2.71 -2.78 13.26
C GLY A 127 2.14 -4.02 13.95
N MET A 128 1.83 -5.06 13.17
CA MET A 128 1.31 -6.32 13.68
C MET A 128 2.35 -7.11 14.51
N ALA A 129 3.62 -7.06 14.13
CA ALA A 129 4.70 -7.67 14.90
C ALA A 129 4.88 -6.98 16.25
N ALA A 130 4.84 -5.64 16.28
CA ALA A 130 4.87 -4.87 17.52
C ALA A 130 3.66 -5.19 18.41
N LEU A 131 2.45 -5.23 17.84
CA LEU A 131 1.23 -5.59 18.57
C LEU A 131 1.32 -6.99 19.21
N THR A 132 1.82 -7.96 18.45
CA THR A 132 1.95 -9.34 18.92
C THR A 132 2.97 -9.45 20.06
N ARG A 133 4.10 -8.75 19.96
CA ARG A 133 5.11 -8.67 21.04
C ARG A 133 4.53 -8.03 22.31
N SER A 134 3.78 -6.93 22.17
CA SER A 134 3.14 -6.28 23.31
C SER A 134 2.13 -7.18 24.01
N ARG A 135 1.36 -7.99 23.27
CA ARG A 135 0.42 -8.96 23.86
C ARG A 135 1.12 -10.13 24.57
N ALA A 136 2.27 -10.56 24.06
CA ALA A 136 3.04 -11.64 24.68
C ALA A 136 3.69 -11.20 26.01
N ALA A 137 4.11 -9.94 26.13
CA ALA A 137 4.72 -9.40 27.35
C ALA A 137 3.73 -9.21 28.52
N VAL A 138 2.42 -9.26 28.27
CA VAL A 138 1.36 -9.09 29.27
C VAL A 138 0.79 -10.44 29.75
N ARG A 139 1.17 -11.55 29.09
CA ARG A 139 0.81 -12.91 29.49
C ARG A 139 1.89 -13.50 30.38
#